data_AF-A0A7S0ETL7-F1
#
_entry.id   AF-A0A7S0ETL7-F1
#
_cell.length_a   1.000
_cell.length_b   1.000
_cell.length_c   1.000
_cell.angle_alpha   90.00
_cell.angle_beta   90.00
_cell.angle_gamma   90.00
#
_symmetry.space_group_name_H-M   'P 1'
#
loop_
_entity.id
_entity.type
_entity.pdbx_description
1 polymer ?
#
loop_
_entity_poly.entity_id
_entity_poly.type
_entity_poly.pdbx_seq_one_letter_code
_entity_poly.pdbx_strand_id
1 'polypeptide(L)'
;ALVYSCPPNFSCGGLADRLKGILSLFLLSILSRRSFFIDFETPFLLETVLSTRTVDWRMEGVEMLQQMMRAYKYTSKSPSMSFMADGAQVEYREVMNVSSFAGFADELKDVLEGENRPVWIVTTNLAMFK
;
A
#
# COMPACT_ATOMS: atom_id res chain seq x y z
N ALA A 1 -4.44 -5.67 -6.31
CA ALA A 1 -4.56 -5.29 -4.89
C ALA A 1 -3.86 -3.95 -4.63
N LEU A 2 -4.11 -3.33 -3.47
CA LEU A 2 -3.41 -2.17 -2.94
C LEU A 2 -2.99 -2.46 -1.48
N VAL A 3 -1.70 -2.36 -1.19
CA VAL A 3 -1.12 -2.62 0.13
C VAL A 3 -0.52 -1.33 0.67
N TYR A 4 -0.99 -0.86 1.82
CA TYR A 4 -0.21 0.10 2.61
C TYR A 4 0.94 -0.65 3.26
N SER A 5 2.17 -0.16 3.15
CA SER A 5 3.33 -0.76 3.78
C SER A 5 4.23 0.30 4.40
N CYS A 6 4.68 0.05 5.63
CA CYS A 6 5.74 0.83 6.26
C CYS A 6 6.84 -0.09 6.81
N PRO A 7 7.84 -0.46 5.98
CA PRO A 7 8.93 -1.31 6.41
C PRO A 7 9.86 -0.60 7.40
N PRO A 8 10.59 -1.34 8.27
CA PRO A 8 11.48 -0.76 9.28
C PRO A 8 12.55 0.20 8.72
N ASN A 9 12.99 -0.03 7.48
CA ASN A 9 14.04 0.76 6.84
C ASN A 9 13.52 2.04 6.16
N PHE A 10 12.24 2.37 6.31
CA PHE A 10 11.59 3.53 5.68
C PHE A 10 11.07 4.51 6.74
N SER A 11 11.28 5.80 6.49
CA SER A 11 10.67 6.85 7.29
C SER A 11 9.26 7.12 6.79
N CYS A 12 8.26 6.53 7.45
CA CYS A 12 6.83 6.77 7.17
C CYS A 12 6.20 7.77 8.16
N GLY A 13 7.03 8.62 8.78
CA GLY A 13 6.59 9.55 9.82
C GLY A 13 6.12 8.87 11.11
N GLY A 14 5.38 9.64 11.93
CA GLY A 14 4.81 9.19 13.19
C GLY A 14 3.50 8.40 13.02
N LEU A 15 2.92 7.93 14.12
CA LEU A 15 1.66 7.16 14.10
C LEU A 15 0.54 7.90 13.36
N ALA A 16 0.41 9.22 13.57
CA ALA A 16 -0.59 10.03 12.90
C ALA A 16 -0.39 10.08 11.37
N ASP A 17 0.84 10.12 10.88
CA ASP A 17 1.13 10.15 9.44
C ASP A 17 0.86 8.79 8.79
N ARG A 18 1.16 7.70 9.51
CA ARG A 18 0.81 6.34 9.10
C ARG A 18 -0.70 6.16 8.99
N LEU A 19 -1.47 6.63 9.98
CA LEU A 19 -2.93 6.58 9.96
C LEU A 19 -3.53 7.40 8.82
N LYS A 20 -3.00 8.61 8.55
CA LYS A 20 -3.39 9.40 7.35
C LYS A 20 -3.14 8.60 6.08
N GLY A 21 -1.97 7.99 5.95
CA GLY A 21 -1.61 7.13 4.83
C GLY A 21 -2.59 5.98 4.63
N ILE A 22 -2.88 5.22 5.70
CA ILE A 22 -3.82 4.11 5.69
C ILE A 22 -5.21 4.59 5.22
N LEU A 23 -5.73 5.68 5.78
CA LEU A 23 -7.06 6.20 5.42
C LEU A 23 -7.12 6.71 3.97
N SER A 24 -6.11 7.46 3.53
CA SER A 24 -6.04 7.96 2.15
C SER A 24 -5.96 6.82 1.14
N LEU A 25 -5.15 5.80 1.42
CA LEU A 25 -5.02 4.64 0.55
C LEU A 25 -6.24 3.72 0.61
N PHE A 26 -6.93 3.62 1.74
CA PHE A 26 -8.20 2.93 1.81
C PHE A 26 -9.23 3.59 0.90
N LEU A 27 -9.35 4.93 0.94
CA LEU A 27 -10.22 5.65 0.01
C LEU A 27 -9.81 5.41 -1.45
N LEU A 28 -8.51 5.46 -1.75
CA LEU A 28 -7.99 5.15 -3.08
C LEU A 28 -8.32 3.72 -3.52
N SER A 29 -8.27 2.74 -2.62
CA SER A 29 -8.62 1.35 -2.92
C SER A 29 -10.09 1.21 -3.33
N ILE A 30 -10.99 1.97 -2.69
CA ILE A 30 -12.41 2.02 -3.04
C ILE A 30 -12.57 2.62 -4.44
N LEU A 31 -11.96 3.78 -4.69
CA LEU A 31 -12.04 4.48 -5.97
C LEU A 31 -11.49 3.66 -7.13
N SER A 32 -10.40 2.92 -6.88
CA SER A 32 -9.74 2.07 -7.88
C SER A 32 -10.30 0.64 -7.98
N ARG A 33 -11.31 0.30 -7.16
CA ARG A 33 -11.90 -1.04 -7.03
C ARG A 33 -10.85 -2.13 -6.74
N ARG A 34 -9.92 -1.85 -5.82
CA ARG A 34 -8.85 -2.77 -5.40
C ARG A 34 -9.13 -3.28 -3.99
N SER A 35 -8.84 -4.56 -3.73
CA SER A 35 -8.74 -5.08 -2.36
C SER A 35 -7.64 -4.33 -1.61
N PHE A 36 -7.90 -3.98 -0.35
CA PHE A 36 -7.02 -3.19 0.50
C PHE A 36 -6.39 -4.03 1.61
N PHE A 37 -5.09 -3.90 1.78
CA PHE A 37 -4.32 -4.60 2.79
C PHE A 37 -3.36 -3.67 3.53
N ILE A 38 -3.00 -4.04 4.76
CA ILE A 38 -2.10 -3.26 5.60
C ILE A 38 -0.93 -4.15 6.05
N ASP A 39 0.30 -3.72 5.75
CA ASP A 39 1.57 -4.23 6.29
C ASP A 39 2.09 -3.21 7.32
N PHE A 40 1.76 -3.43 8.59
CA PHE A 40 2.09 -2.56 9.72
C PHE A 40 2.53 -3.42 10.91
N GLU A 41 3.82 -3.39 11.24
CA GLU A 41 4.39 -4.18 12.35
C GLU A 41 4.91 -3.31 13.51
N THR A 42 5.17 -2.03 13.25
CA THR A 42 5.82 -1.10 14.19
C THR A 42 4.99 0.20 14.27
N PRO A 43 4.81 0.80 15.46
CA PRO A 43 5.39 0.44 16.76
C PRO A 43 4.64 -0.66 17.53
N PHE A 44 3.52 -1.13 17.01
CA PHE A 44 2.72 -2.22 17.58
C PHE A 44 1.97 -2.96 16.47
N LEU A 45 1.41 -4.12 16.78
CA LEU A 45 0.51 -4.84 15.87
C LEU A 45 -0.86 -4.15 15.84
N LEU A 46 -1.35 -3.80 14.65
CA LEU A 46 -2.57 -3.02 14.50
C LEU A 46 -3.80 -3.74 15.09
N GLU A 47 -3.79 -5.08 15.09
CA GLU A 47 -4.79 -5.97 15.66
C GLU A 47 -4.96 -5.81 17.18
N THR A 48 -3.96 -5.26 17.87
CA THR A 48 -4.05 -5.00 19.31
C THR A 48 -4.91 -3.78 19.65
N VAL A 49 -5.15 -2.91 18.67
CA VAL A 49 -5.90 -1.66 18.85
C VAL A 49 -7.12 -1.55 17.94
N LEU A 50 -7.13 -2.26 16.80
CA LEU A 50 -8.23 -2.27 15.83
C LEU A 50 -8.68 -3.70 15.54
N SER A 51 -9.99 -3.91 15.55
CA SER A 51 -10.61 -5.15 15.08
C SER A 51 -11.09 -5.01 13.64
N THR A 52 -10.98 -6.09 12.86
CA THR A 52 -11.65 -6.18 11.56
C THR A 52 -13.17 -6.30 11.76
N ARG A 53 -13.96 -5.78 10.81
CA ARG A 53 -15.44 -5.93 10.82
C ARG A 53 -15.98 -6.16 9.42
N THR A 54 -16.17 -5.07 8.67
CA THR A 54 -16.73 -5.12 7.31
C THR A 54 -15.65 -5.33 6.25
N VAL A 55 -14.44 -4.83 6.54
CA VAL A 55 -13.27 -4.98 5.69
C VAL A 55 -12.22 -5.74 6.49
N ASP A 56 -11.79 -6.88 5.95
CA ASP A 56 -10.62 -7.57 6.44
C ASP A 56 -9.39 -7.02 5.71
N TRP A 57 -8.58 -6.25 6.43
CA TRP A 57 -7.37 -5.61 5.91
C TRP A 57 -6.11 -6.47 6.11
N ARG A 58 -6.25 -7.64 6.76
CA ARG A 58 -5.14 -8.54 7.03
C ARG A 58 -4.76 -9.31 5.78
N MET A 59 -3.49 -9.69 5.70
CA MET A 59 -2.96 -10.52 4.59
C MET A 59 -3.01 -12.02 4.90
N GLU A 60 -3.50 -12.41 6.08
CA GLU A 60 -3.66 -13.81 6.47
C GLU A 60 -4.61 -14.55 5.51
N GLY A 61 -4.20 -15.72 5.02
CA GLY A 61 -5.00 -16.53 4.08
C GLY A 61 -4.91 -16.08 2.62
N VAL A 62 -4.16 -15.02 2.29
CA VAL A 62 -3.93 -14.58 0.90
C VAL A 62 -2.51 -14.99 0.47
N GLU A 63 -2.30 -16.29 0.22
CA GLU A 63 -0.97 -16.90 0.01
C GLU A 63 -0.11 -16.16 -1.02
N MET A 64 -0.68 -15.85 -2.19
CA MET A 64 0.01 -15.12 -3.25
C MET A 64 0.51 -13.75 -2.78
N LEU A 65 -0.31 -13.00 -2.03
CA LEU A 65 0.10 -11.69 -1.53
C LEU A 65 1.19 -11.81 -0.47
N GLN A 66 1.12 -12.83 0.39
CA GLN A 66 2.15 -13.07 1.39
C GLN A 66 3.51 -13.39 0.75
N GLN A 67 3.52 -14.17 -0.34
CA GLN A 67 4.73 -14.47 -1.11
C GLN A 67 5.32 -13.21 -1.75
N MET A 68 4.46 -12.39 -2.38
CA MET A 68 4.85 -11.08 -2.92
C MET A 68 5.45 -10.16 -1.86
N MET A 69 4.83 -10.07 -0.68
CA MET A 69 5.30 -9.22 0.41
C MET A 69 6.62 -9.72 1.01
N ARG A 70 6.86 -11.03 1.04
CA ARG A 70 8.17 -11.58 1.41
C ARG A 70 9.25 -11.13 0.42
N ALA A 71 9.02 -11.28 -0.89
CA ALA A 71 9.95 -10.81 -1.92
C ALA A 71 10.22 -9.29 -1.79
N TYR A 72 9.16 -8.51 -1.57
CA TYR A 72 9.24 -7.07 -1.34
C TYR A 72 10.10 -6.70 -0.12
N LYS A 73 10.01 -7.43 1.00
CA LYS A 73 10.79 -7.14 2.22
C LYS A 73 12.30 -7.31 2.00
N TYR A 74 12.73 -8.19 1.10
CA TYR A 74 14.15 -8.47 0.83
C TYR A 74 14.74 -7.71 -0.36
N THR A 75 13.92 -6.98 -1.13
CA THR A 75 14.44 -6.31 -2.32
C THR A 75 14.96 -4.91 -2.01
N SER A 76 16.05 -4.50 -2.67
CA SER A 76 16.54 -3.12 -2.63
C SER A 76 15.49 -2.20 -3.24
N LYS A 77 14.98 -1.27 -2.43
CA LYS A 77 13.82 -0.45 -2.80
C LYS A 77 14.30 0.85 -3.43
N SER A 78 13.83 1.11 -4.64
CA SER A 78 13.95 2.39 -5.35
C SER A 78 12.53 2.95 -5.54
N PRO A 79 12.32 4.28 -5.51
CA PRO A 79 10.99 4.91 -5.68
C PRO A 79 10.26 4.54 -6.98
N SER A 80 10.98 3.96 -7.96
CA SER A 80 10.47 3.56 -9.27
C SER A 80 10.51 2.04 -9.49
N MET A 81 10.57 1.26 -8.41
CA MET A 81 10.75 -0.18 -8.50
C MET A 81 9.45 -0.87 -8.94
N SER A 82 9.53 -1.58 -10.06
CA SER A 82 8.55 -2.58 -10.47
C SER A 82 9.22 -3.93 -10.67
N PHE A 83 8.52 -5.01 -10.35
CA PHE A 83 9.03 -6.37 -10.49
C PHE A 83 7.89 -7.36 -10.71
N MET A 84 8.21 -8.53 -11.24
CA MET A 84 7.27 -9.64 -11.33
C MET A 84 7.41 -10.53 -10.11
N ALA A 85 6.28 -10.88 -9.49
CA ALA A 85 6.21 -11.88 -8.43
C ALA A 85 4.97 -12.74 -8.67
N ASP A 86 5.14 -14.06 -8.71
CA ASP A 86 4.08 -15.04 -8.92
C ASP A 86 3.14 -14.73 -10.10
N GLY A 87 3.72 -14.27 -11.21
CA GLY A 87 2.98 -13.94 -12.44
C GLY A 87 2.23 -12.60 -12.40
N ALA A 88 2.27 -11.85 -11.29
CA ALA A 88 1.72 -10.49 -11.23
C ALA A 88 2.83 -9.44 -11.26
N GLN A 89 2.53 -8.32 -11.91
CA GLN A 89 3.34 -7.11 -11.82
C GLN A 89 3.12 -6.46 -10.46
N VAL A 90 4.20 -6.17 -9.73
CA VAL A 90 4.20 -5.46 -8.46
C VAL A 90 4.87 -4.11 -8.68
N GLU A 91 4.24 -3.05 -8.18
CA GLU A 91 4.76 -1.69 -8.27
C GLU A 91 4.87 -1.07 -6.88
N TYR A 92 6.08 -0.65 -6.55
CA TYR A 92 6.34 0.15 -5.37
C TYR A 92 6.09 1.62 -5.67
N ARG A 93 5.36 2.29 -4.78
CA ARG A 93 5.07 3.73 -4.91
C ARG A 93 5.30 4.46 -3.60
N GLU A 94 5.95 5.61 -3.68
CA GLU A 94 6.13 6.51 -2.54
C GLU A 94 5.22 7.72 -2.69
N VAL A 95 4.43 7.97 -1.64
CA VAL A 95 3.54 9.12 -1.58
C VAL A 95 4.05 10.04 -0.47
N MET A 96 4.85 11.01 -0.88
CA MET A 96 5.53 11.94 0.03
C MET A 96 4.79 13.27 0.18
N ASN A 97 3.85 13.57 -0.72
CA ASN A 97 3.05 14.79 -0.70
C ASN A 97 1.70 14.59 -1.42
N VAL A 98 0.77 15.53 -1.24
CA VAL A 98 -0.57 15.46 -1.84
C VAL A 98 -0.51 15.46 -3.38
N SER A 99 0.44 16.18 -3.99
CA SER A 99 0.61 16.18 -5.45
C SER A 99 1.00 14.81 -6.00
N SER A 100 1.61 13.93 -5.20
CA SER A 100 1.90 12.54 -5.60
C SER A 100 0.62 11.74 -5.85
N PHE A 101 -0.53 12.16 -5.29
CA PHE A 101 -1.83 11.54 -5.59
C PHE A 101 -2.31 11.80 -7.02
N ALA A 102 -1.84 12.87 -7.69
CA ALA A 102 -2.22 13.16 -9.07
C ALA A 102 -1.84 12.02 -10.02
N GLY A 103 -0.71 11.36 -9.79
CA GLY A 103 -0.29 10.20 -10.58
C GLY A 103 -1.27 9.01 -10.51
N PHE A 104 -2.03 8.88 -9.42
CA PHE A 104 -3.09 7.89 -9.32
C PHE A 104 -4.38 8.34 -10.03
N ALA A 105 -4.62 9.64 -10.17
CA ALA A 105 -5.85 10.17 -10.76
C ALA A 105 -5.96 9.88 -12.27
N ASP A 106 -4.83 9.87 -12.98
CA ASP A 106 -4.82 9.46 -14.39
C ASP A 106 -5.07 7.96 -14.52
N GLU A 107 -4.47 7.13 -13.65
CA GLU A 107 -4.71 5.68 -13.62
C GLU A 107 -6.13 5.31 -13.18
N LEU A 108 -6.80 6.15 -12.38
CA LEU A 108 -8.21 5.97 -12.03
C LEU A 108 -9.15 6.12 -13.23
N LYS A 109 -8.74 6.82 -14.30
CA LYS A 109 -9.52 6.92 -15.55
C LYS A 109 -9.50 5.60 -16.33
N ASP A 110 -8.38 4.88 -16.27
CA ASP A 110 -8.17 3.60 -16.96
C ASP A 110 -8.76 2.38 -16.21
N VAL A 111 -9.33 2.60 -15.01
CA VAL A 111 -10.00 1.57 -14.18
C VAL A 111 -11.17 0.88 -14.88
N LEU A 112 -11.62 1.37 -16.04
CA LEU A 112 -12.70 0.78 -16.81
C LEU A 112 -12.27 -0.25 -17.88
N GLU A 113 -10.97 -0.40 -18.21
CA GLU A 113 -10.60 -1.10 -19.47
C GLU A 113 -9.59 -2.27 -19.37
N GLY A 114 -8.97 -2.57 -18.22
CA GLY A 114 -7.90 -3.59 -18.15
C GLY A 114 -8.07 -4.74 -17.14
N GLU A 115 -7.80 -5.98 -17.59
CA GLU A 115 -7.81 -7.23 -16.80
C GLU A 115 -6.50 -7.52 -16.02
N ASN A 116 -5.36 -6.91 -16.37
CA ASN A 116 -4.07 -7.24 -15.74
C ASN A 116 -3.48 -6.05 -14.97
N ARG A 117 -4.01 -5.79 -13.77
CA ARG A 117 -3.62 -4.63 -12.96
C ARG A 117 -2.47 -4.97 -12.01
N PRO A 118 -1.44 -4.11 -11.90
CA PRO A 118 -0.34 -4.37 -10.97
C PRO A 118 -0.83 -4.37 -9.51
N VAL A 119 -0.15 -5.12 -8.65
CA VAL A 119 -0.29 -4.98 -7.19
C VAL A 119 0.49 -3.75 -6.76
N TRP A 120 -0.20 -2.80 -6.14
CA TRP A 120 0.46 -1.62 -5.59
C TRP A 120 0.89 -1.86 -4.16
N ILE A 121 2.16 -1.63 -3.88
CA ILE A 121 2.69 -1.54 -2.52
C ILE A 121 3.09 -0.09 -2.30
N VAL A 122 2.39 0.59 -1.41
CA VAL A 122 2.49 2.03 -1.25
C VAL A 122 3.00 2.39 0.14
N THR A 123 4.09 3.13 0.18
CA THR A 123 4.59 3.78 1.39
C THR A 123 4.15 5.24 1.38
N THR A 124 3.66 5.74 2.50
CA THR A 124 3.31 7.15 2.64
C THR A 124 4.18 7.82 3.70
N ASN A 125 4.63 9.03 3.42
CA ASN A 125 5.16 9.95 4.41
C ASN A 125 4.50 11.32 4.21
N LEU A 126 3.22 11.39 4.57
CA LEU A 126 2.43 12.62 4.47
C LEU A 126 2.68 13.50 5.68
N ALA A 127 3.90 14.03 5.78
CA ALA A 127 4.18 15.11 6.71
C ALA A 127 3.33 16.33 6.29
N MET A 128 2.36 16.72 7.12
CA MET A 128 1.79 18.06 6.99
C MET A 128 2.88 19.05 7.41
N PHE A 129 3.12 20.06 6.58
CA PHE A 129 4.04 21.17 6.85
C PHE A 129 4.04 21.54 8.33
N LYS A 130 5.22 21.55 8.94
CA LYS A 130 5.44 22.14 10.27
C LYS A 130 5.32 23.65 10.19
#